data_AF-A0ABD2MIC3-F1
#
_entry.id   AF-A0ABD2MIC3-F1
#
_cell.length_a   1.000
_cell.length_b   1.000
_cell.length_c   1.000
_cell.angle_alpha   90.00
_cell.angle_beta   90.00
_cell.angle_gamma   90.00
#
_symmetry.space_group_name_H-M   'P 1'
#
loop_
_entity.id
_entity.type
_entity.pdbx_description
1 polymer ?
#
loop_
_entity_poly.entity_id
_entity_poly.type
_entity_poly.pdbx_seq_one_letter_code
_entity_poly.pdbx_strand_id
1 'polypeptide(L)'
;MGCCYSYFCNDDRSSHGGDVNERTHLLVDPVSNNCNVQRANSEDILTRNSNNVPKKTDEQSALNKILQEFATNVIDVGALDSHTLQQNEYLERMRLYDLRVQRCNKSKILTKKKYILQDIPTTDKILSVDPLSKDDIKMVCIT
;
A
#
# COMPACT_ATOMS: atom_id res chain seq x y z
N MET A 1 5.94 -34.94 -9.17
CA MET A 1 4.63 -34.69 -8.53
C MET A 1 4.49 -33.18 -8.33
N GLY A 2 4.07 -32.47 -9.37
CA GLY A 2 3.77 -31.04 -9.32
C GLY A 2 2.41 -30.86 -9.98
N CYS A 3 1.44 -30.35 -9.24
CA CYS A 3 0.06 -30.21 -9.71
C CYS A 3 -0.29 -28.72 -9.78
N CYS A 4 -0.55 -28.22 -10.99
CA CYS A 4 -1.08 -26.90 -11.25
C CYS A 4 -2.61 -26.95 -11.20
N TYR A 5 -3.25 -26.09 -10.39
CA TYR A 5 -4.70 -25.93 -10.37
C TYR A 5 -5.11 -24.65 -11.11
N SER A 6 -5.76 -24.81 -12.25
CA SER A 6 -6.51 -23.77 -12.97
C SER A 6 -7.95 -23.75 -12.48
N TYR A 7 -8.32 -22.74 -11.67
CA TYR A 7 -9.66 -22.56 -11.09
C TYR A 7 -10.42 -21.39 -11.75
N PHE A 8 -10.41 -21.29 -13.07
CA PHE A 8 -11.20 -20.25 -13.76
C PHE A 8 -11.93 -20.82 -14.96
N CYS A 9 -12.90 -21.69 -14.70
CA CYS A 9 -14.03 -21.92 -15.59
C CYS A 9 -15.25 -22.23 -14.70
N ASN A 10 -16.12 -21.25 -14.52
CA ASN A 10 -17.55 -21.51 -14.35
C ASN A 10 -18.30 -20.40 -15.08
N ASP A 11 -19.00 -20.84 -16.12
CA ASP A 11 -19.80 -20.08 -17.06
C ASP A 11 -20.98 -19.36 -16.41
N ASP A 12 -21.24 -18.19 -17.00
CA ASP A 12 -22.51 -17.52 -17.26
C ASP A 12 -23.82 -18.29 -17.00
N ARG A 13 -24.76 -17.62 -16.30
CA ARG A 13 -26.16 -17.46 -16.78
C ARG A 13 -27.01 -16.42 -16.02
N SER A 14 -27.19 -15.28 -16.69
CA SER A 14 -28.41 -14.46 -16.85
C SER A 14 -29.25 -14.00 -15.64
N SER A 15 -29.31 -12.69 -15.41
CA SER A 15 -30.60 -11.98 -15.24
C SER A 15 -30.46 -10.51 -15.68
N HIS A 16 -31.32 -10.10 -16.62
CA HIS A 16 -31.49 -8.72 -17.07
C HIS A 16 -31.87 -7.80 -15.91
N GLY A 17 -31.23 -6.62 -15.86
CA GLY A 17 -31.52 -5.61 -14.85
C GLY A 17 -30.87 -4.26 -15.15
N GLY A 18 -31.31 -3.62 -16.24
CA GLY A 18 -31.13 -2.19 -16.47
C GLY A 18 -29.79 -1.77 -17.06
N ASP A 19 -29.52 -2.15 -18.32
CA ASP A 19 -28.35 -1.64 -19.02
C ASP A 19 -28.47 -0.12 -19.23
N VAL A 20 -27.49 0.60 -18.70
CA VAL A 20 -27.29 2.03 -18.94
C VAL A 20 -26.96 2.19 -20.43
N ASN A 21 -27.95 2.63 -21.20
CA ASN A 21 -27.78 2.84 -22.64
C ASN A 21 -27.05 4.16 -22.91
N GLU A 22 -26.44 4.30 -24.09
CA GLU A 22 -25.73 5.49 -24.59
C GLU A 22 -26.57 6.79 -24.66
N ARG A 23 -27.88 6.70 -24.40
CA ARG A 23 -28.81 7.84 -24.32
C ARG A 23 -29.18 8.24 -22.88
N THR A 24 -28.60 7.59 -21.88
CA THR A 24 -28.92 7.89 -20.48
C THR A 24 -28.14 9.13 -20.05
N HIS A 25 -28.83 10.25 -19.86
CA HIS A 25 -28.23 11.51 -19.42
C HIS A 25 -27.71 11.37 -17.97
N LEU A 26 -26.43 11.69 -17.77
CA LEU A 26 -25.75 11.54 -16.48
C LEU A 26 -25.97 12.71 -15.50
N LEU A 27 -26.56 13.82 -15.97
CA LEU A 27 -26.75 15.03 -15.18
C LEU A 27 -28.19 15.52 -15.31
N VAL A 28 -28.76 15.97 -14.18
CA VAL A 28 -30.02 16.71 -14.16
C VAL A 28 -29.78 18.05 -14.85
N ASP A 29 -30.56 18.34 -15.88
CA ASP A 29 -30.47 19.57 -16.67
C ASP A 29 -30.65 20.79 -15.73
N PRO A 30 -29.66 21.70 -15.58
CA PRO A 30 -29.71 22.76 -14.59
C PRO A 30 -30.72 23.86 -14.93
N VAL A 31 -31.37 23.80 -16.09
CA VAL A 31 -32.21 24.88 -16.62
C VAL A 31 -33.70 24.59 -16.36
N SER A 32 -34.07 24.39 -15.10
CA SER A 32 -35.47 24.53 -14.72
C SER A 32 -35.65 25.23 -13.37
N ASN A 33 -36.31 26.39 -13.44
CA ASN A 33 -36.99 27.17 -12.41
C ASN A 33 -36.25 28.30 -11.63
N ASN A 34 -36.28 29.48 -12.26
CA ASN A 34 -37.13 30.66 -11.95
C ASN A 34 -36.85 31.54 -10.69
N CYS A 35 -36.70 32.85 -10.99
CA CYS A 35 -36.96 34.06 -10.19
C CYS A 35 -36.01 34.33 -8.99
N ASN A 36 -35.31 35.47 -8.87
CA ASN A 36 -35.87 36.82 -8.91
C ASN A 36 -34.77 37.86 -9.24
N VAL A 37 -35.14 38.86 -10.04
CA VAL A 37 -34.25 39.91 -10.55
C VAL A 37 -33.77 40.81 -9.40
N GLN A 38 -32.47 40.82 -9.11
CA GLN A 38 -31.83 42.02 -8.58
C GLN A 38 -31.01 42.64 -9.72
N ARG A 39 -31.45 43.83 -10.13
CA ARG A 39 -30.81 44.67 -11.14
C ARG A 39 -29.50 45.21 -10.55
N ALA A 40 -28.48 44.36 -10.46
CA ALA A 40 -27.14 44.77 -10.06
C ALA A 40 -26.52 45.60 -11.20
N ASN A 41 -25.98 46.76 -10.83
CA ASN A 41 -25.29 47.69 -11.70
C ASN A 41 -24.16 46.94 -12.46
N SER A 42 -24.02 47.18 -13.77
CA SER A 42 -23.17 46.38 -14.67
C SER A 42 -21.70 46.32 -14.28
N GLU A 43 -21.24 47.24 -13.42
CA GLU A 43 -19.87 47.28 -12.91
C GLU A 43 -19.58 46.27 -11.78
N ASP A 44 -20.60 45.83 -11.03
CA ASP A 44 -20.43 44.86 -9.93
C ASP A 44 -20.38 43.40 -10.40
N ILE A 45 -20.82 43.15 -11.65
CA ILE A 45 -20.76 41.82 -12.29
C ILE A 45 -19.31 41.47 -12.67
N LEU A 46 -18.50 42.48 -13.03
CA LEU A 46 -17.09 42.28 -13.39
C LEU A 46 -16.22 41.97 -12.18
N THR A 47 -16.51 42.55 -11.01
CA THR A 47 -15.81 42.30 -9.74
C THR A 47 -16.22 40.99 -9.08
N ARG A 48 -17.48 40.57 -9.17
CA ARG A 48 -17.92 39.26 -8.64
C ARG A 48 -17.37 38.08 -9.43
N ASN A 49 -17.17 38.24 -10.75
CA ASN A 49 -16.55 37.21 -11.61
C ASN A 49 -15.01 37.19 -11.55
N SER A 50 -14.37 38.15 -10.88
CA SER A 50 -12.90 38.17 -10.68
C SER A 50 -12.40 37.01 -9.81
N ASN A 51 -13.29 36.40 -9.01
CA ASN A 51 -12.96 35.24 -8.18
C ASN A 51 -13.15 33.88 -8.91
N ASN A 52 -13.63 33.88 -10.15
CA ASN A 52 -13.92 32.67 -10.93
C ASN A 52 -12.92 32.42 -12.05
N VAL A 53 -11.87 33.25 -12.15
CA VAL A 53 -10.75 32.96 -13.04
C VAL A 53 -9.85 31.96 -12.31
N PRO A 54 -9.68 30.72 -12.80
CA PRO A 54 -8.54 29.91 -12.37
C PRO A 54 -7.32 30.78 -12.61
N LYS A 55 -6.64 31.20 -11.55
CA LYS A 55 -5.34 31.87 -11.66
C LYS A 55 -4.56 30.99 -12.64
N LYS A 56 -4.09 31.51 -13.78
CA LYS A 56 -3.38 30.71 -14.82
C LYS A 56 -2.34 29.74 -14.25
N THR A 57 -1.82 30.07 -13.07
CA THR A 57 -0.99 29.24 -12.19
C THR A 57 -1.57 27.86 -11.83
N ASP A 58 -2.87 27.73 -11.57
CA ASP A 58 -3.51 26.48 -11.12
C ASP A 58 -3.71 25.49 -12.27
N GLU A 59 -4.15 25.96 -13.44
CA GLU A 59 -4.22 25.12 -14.64
C GLU A 59 -2.82 24.64 -15.06
N GLN A 60 -1.82 25.53 -15.05
CA GLN A 60 -0.43 25.15 -15.35
C GLN A 60 0.13 24.17 -14.31
N SER A 61 -0.25 24.33 -13.03
CA SER A 61 0.12 23.40 -11.95
C SER A 61 -0.54 22.03 -12.13
N ALA A 62 -1.82 21.99 -12.52
CA ALA A 62 -2.55 20.76 -12.83
C ALA A 62 -1.89 20.02 -14.00
N LEU A 63 -1.55 20.73 -15.08
CA LEU A 63 -0.83 20.15 -16.22
C LEU A 63 0.55 19.61 -15.83
N ASN A 64 1.29 20.33 -14.98
CA ASN A 64 2.58 19.85 -14.47
C ASN A 64 2.43 18.58 -13.62
N LYS A 65 1.38 18.48 -12.81
CA LYS A 65 1.09 17.25 -12.03
C LYS A 65 0.76 16.08 -12.94
N ILE A 66 -0.09 16.30 -13.95
CA ILE A 66 -0.42 15.27 -14.95
C ILE A 66 0.84 14.81 -15.68
N LEU A 67 1.72 15.75 -16.07
CA LEU A 67 2.97 15.42 -16.73
C LEU A 67 3.92 14.63 -15.81
N GLN A 68 4.05 15.01 -14.54
CA GLN A 68 4.87 14.29 -13.56
C GLN A 68 4.34 12.89 -13.29
N GLU A 69 3.03 12.76 -13.11
CA GLU A 69 2.35 11.48 -12.93
C GLU A 69 2.54 10.58 -14.15
N PHE A 70 2.33 11.13 -15.36
CA PHE A 70 2.57 10.41 -16.61
C PHE A 70 4.03 9.98 -16.74
N ALA A 71 4.99 10.88 -16.51
CA ALA A 71 6.42 10.57 -16.58
C ALA A 71 6.85 9.49 -15.57
N THR A 72 6.15 9.37 -14.44
CA THR A 72 6.39 8.33 -13.43
C THR A 72 5.75 7.00 -13.82
N ASN A 73 4.57 7.04 -14.44
CA ASN A 73 3.77 5.86 -14.76
C ASN A 73 4.10 5.23 -16.12
N VAL A 74 4.74 5.98 -17.02
CA VAL A 74 5.21 5.45 -18.30
C VAL A 74 6.40 4.53 -18.07
N ILE A 75 6.30 3.32 -18.61
CA ILE A 75 7.34 2.31 -18.53
C ILE A 75 8.33 2.55 -19.67
N ASP A 76 9.58 2.88 -19.33
CA ASP A 76 10.67 2.85 -20.29
C ASP A 76 11.10 1.39 -20.53
N VAL A 77 10.64 0.83 -21.65
CA VAL A 77 10.95 -0.55 -22.07
C VAL A 77 12.43 -0.67 -22.50
N GLY A 78 13.10 0.44 -22.81
CA GLY A 78 14.53 0.48 -23.19
C GLY A 78 15.50 0.49 -22.02
N ALA A 79 15.02 0.71 -20.79
CA ALA A 79 15.84 0.78 -19.58
C ALA A 79 16.33 -0.59 -19.04
N LEU A 80 16.57 -1.56 -19.93
CA LEU A 80 17.04 -2.91 -19.57
C LEU A 80 18.55 -2.95 -19.28
N ASP A 81 19.30 -1.93 -19.70
CA ASP A 81 20.74 -1.89 -19.49
C ASP A 81 21.03 -1.47 -18.04
N SER A 82 21.59 -2.39 -17.25
CA SER A 82 21.79 -2.23 -15.80
C SER A 82 22.92 -1.26 -15.43
N HIS A 83 23.21 -0.27 -16.27
CA HIS A 83 24.45 0.51 -16.23
C HIS A 83 24.18 2.00 -16.38
N THR A 84 23.72 2.63 -15.31
CA THR A 84 23.96 4.07 -15.10
C THR A 84 24.58 4.37 -13.75
N LEU A 85 25.08 3.35 -13.06
CA LEU A 85 25.84 3.53 -11.83
C LEU A 85 27.32 3.28 -12.08
N GLN A 86 28.13 4.33 -11.93
CA GLN A 86 29.58 4.19 -11.98
C GLN A 86 30.08 3.37 -10.78
N GLN A 87 31.10 2.55 -10.99
CA GLN A 87 31.67 1.70 -9.93
C GLN A 87 32.09 2.51 -8.69
N ASN A 88 32.65 3.70 -8.89
CA ASN A 88 33.08 4.56 -7.79
C ASN A 88 31.89 5.06 -6.96
N GLU A 89 30.80 5.46 -7.60
CA GLU A 89 29.59 5.91 -6.92
C GLU A 89 28.92 4.75 -6.17
N TYR A 90 28.93 3.53 -6.73
CA TYR A 90 28.49 2.34 -6.01
C TYR A 90 29.29 2.13 -4.71
N LEU A 91 30.63 2.16 -4.80
CA LEU A 91 31.50 1.96 -3.63
C LEU A 91 31.31 3.05 -2.57
N GLU A 92 31.11 4.30 -2.97
CA GLU A 92 30.81 5.39 -2.05
C GLU A 92 29.45 5.20 -1.37
N ARG A 93 28.40 4.87 -2.12
CA ARG A 93 27.07 4.57 -1.56
C ARG A 93 27.12 3.40 -0.58
N MET A 94 27.84 2.33 -0.93
CA MET A 94 28.04 1.17 -0.06
C MET A 94 28.66 1.59 1.29
N ARG A 95 29.74 2.38 1.27
CA ARG A 95 30.38 2.88 2.50
C ARG A 95 29.45 3.76 3.33
N LEU A 96 28.67 4.64 2.67
CA LEU A 96 27.72 5.52 3.35
C LEU A 96 26.61 4.73 4.04
N TYR A 97 26.07 3.71 3.38
CA TYR A 97 25.05 2.84 3.96
C TYR A 97 25.59 2.01 5.11
N ASP A 98 26.78 1.43 4.97
CA ASP A 98 27.42 0.68 6.04
C ASP A 98 27.62 1.55 7.30
N LEU A 99 28.13 2.77 7.13
CA LEU A 99 28.28 3.73 8.23
C LEU A 99 26.93 4.13 8.86
N ARG A 100 25.89 4.33 8.03
CA ARG A 100 24.53 4.65 8.50
C ARG A 100 23.95 3.51 9.31
N VAL A 101 24.07 2.28 8.83
CA VAL A 101 23.59 1.06 9.49
C VAL A 101 24.32 0.83 10.80
N GLN A 102 25.65 0.97 10.84
CA GLN A 102 26.44 0.83 12.07
C GLN A 102 26.03 1.84 13.15
N ARG A 103 25.71 3.09 12.75
CA ARG A 103 25.20 4.11 13.67
C ARG A 103 23.79 3.81 14.19
N CYS A 104 22.96 3.14 13.40
CA CYS A 104 21.62 2.70 13.79
C CYS A 104 21.63 1.38 14.59
N ASN A 105 22.66 0.53 14.43
CA ASN A 105 22.84 -0.76 15.12
C ASN A 105 23.28 -0.63 16.59
N LYS A 106 22.76 0.35 17.33
CA LYS A 106 22.85 0.37 18.80
C LYS A 106 21.94 -0.67 19.46
N SER A 107 20.97 -1.20 18.71
CA SER A 107 20.14 -2.30 19.17
C SER A 107 20.59 -3.58 18.49
N LYS A 108 21.21 -4.45 19.29
CA LYS A 108 21.50 -5.87 19.00
C LYS A 108 20.19 -6.66 18.82
N ILE A 109 19.32 -6.20 17.95
CA ILE A 109 18.10 -6.88 17.55
C ILE A 109 18.53 -7.88 16.50
N LEU A 110 18.33 -9.17 16.81
CA LEU A 110 18.54 -10.31 15.92
C LEU A 110 19.91 -11.03 15.97
N THR A 111 20.56 -11.18 17.14
CA THR A 111 21.67 -12.16 17.26
C THR A 111 21.52 -13.20 18.36
N LYS A 112 20.35 -13.26 19.00
CA LYS A 112 19.97 -14.48 19.71
C LYS A 112 18.67 -14.95 19.10
N LYS A 113 18.75 -15.97 18.23
CA LYS A 113 17.59 -16.86 18.05
C LYS A 113 17.18 -17.23 19.47
N LYS A 114 16.00 -16.80 19.90
CA LYS A 114 15.40 -17.31 21.13
C LYS A 114 15.09 -18.76 20.82
N TYR A 115 16.03 -19.66 21.13
CA TYR A 115 15.77 -21.08 21.04
C TYR A 115 14.59 -21.36 21.96
N ILE A 116 13.56 -22.02 21.42
CA ILE A 116 12.34 -22.36 22.18
C ILE A 116 12.70 -23.33 23.31
N LEU A 117 13.73 -24.15 23.07
CA LEU A 117 14.27 -25.10 24.03
C LEU A 117 15.67 -24.64 24.44
N GLN A 118 15.95 -24.76 25.73
CA GLN A 118 17.26 -24.53 26.32
C GLN A 118 17.75 -25.84 26.92
N ASP A 119 19.00 -26.20 26.65
CA ASP A 119 19.61 -27.38 27.25
C ASP A 119 19.65 -27.22 28.77
N ILE A 120 19.17 -28.24 29.48
CA ILE A 120 19.19 -28.24 30.94
C ILE A 120 20.53 -28.82 31.40
N PRO A 121 21.37 -28.07 32.14
CA PRO A 121 22.63 -28.60 32.65
C PRO A 121 22.35 -29.66 33.73
N THR A 122 23.18 -30.70 33.79
CA THR A 122 23.13 -31.75 34.82
C THR A 122 21.87 -32.65 34.73
N THR A 123 21.64 -33.22 33.55
CA THR A 123 20.53 -34.15 33.27
C THR A 123 20.38 -35.25 34.32
N ASP A 124 21.50 -35.81 34.78
CA ASP A 124 21.50 -36.96 35.69
C ASP A 124 20.83 -36.64 37.03
N LYS A 125 21.02 -35.41 37.54
CA LYS A 125 20.40 -34.98 38.80
C LYS A 125 18.89 -34.82 38.68
N ILE A 126 18.43 -34.33 37.53
CA ILE A 126 17.00 -34.06 37.28
C ILE A 126 16.26 -35.37 37.02
N LEU A 127 16.88 -36.27 36.25
CA LEU A 127 16.31 -37.58 35.95
C LEU A 127 16.34 -38.55 37.13
N SER A 128 17.16 -38.28 38.16
CA SER A 128 17.23 -39.08 39.39
C SER A 128 16.20 -38.67 40.46
N VAL A 129 15.39 -37.64 40.21
CA VAL A 129 14.32 -37.25 41.14
C VAL A 129 13.22 -38.31 41.15
N ASP A 130 12.58 -38.49 42.30
CA ASP A 130 11.47 -39.44 42.44
C ASP A 130 10.39 -39.17 41.38
N PRO A 131 9.91 -40.23 40.69
CA PRO A 131 8.91 -40.08 39.65
C PRO A 131 7.58 -39.59 40.23
N LEU A 132 6.71 -39.05 39.37
CA LEU A 132 5.36 -38.63 39.74
C LEU A 132 4.61 -39.72 40.49
N SER A 133 3.90 -39.32 41.55
CA SER A 133 3.11 -40.25 42.36
C SER A 133 2.04 -40.94 41.52
N LYS A 134 1.82 -42.23 41.78
CA LYS A 134 0.78 -43.02 41.10
C LYS A 134 -0.62 -42.48 41.35
N ASP A 135 -0.84 -41.85 42.49
CA ASP A 135 -2.14 -41.28 42.85
C ASP A 135 -2.43 -40.01 42.04
N ASP A 136 -1.41 -39.17 41.80
CA ASP A 136 -1.53 -37.98 40.93
C ASP A 136 -1.82 -38.37 39.48
N ILE A 137 -1.16 -39.41 38.98
CA ILE A 137 -1.39 -39.94 37.63
C ILE A 137 -2.85 -40.45 37.51
N LYS A 138 -3.33 -41.19 38.51
CA LYS A 138 -4.72 -41.68 38.53
C LYS A 138 -5.73 -40.54 38.60
N MET A 139 -5.45 -39.49 39.38
CA MET A 139 -6.33 -38.32 39.47
C MET A 139 -6.54 -37.65 38.11
N VAL A 140 -5.49 -37.57 37.28
CA VAL A 140 -5.55 -36.96 35.94
C VAL A 140 -6.09 -37.91 34.87
N CYS A 141 -5.82 -39.22 34.99
CA CYS A 141 -6.20 -40.21 33.98
C CYS A 141 -7.62 -40.79 34.12
N ILE A 142 -8.36 -40.49 35.20
CA ILE A 142 -9.76 -40.96 35.40
C ILE A 142 -10.77 -39.92 34.89
N THR A 143 -10.56 -39.38 33.68
CA THR A 143 -11.61 -38.71 32.88
C THR A 143 -11.75 -39.44 31.57
#